data_AF-A0A485PE26-F1
#
_entry.id   AF-A0A485PE26-F1
#
_cell.length_a   1.000
_cell.length_b   1.000
_cell.length_c   1.000
_cell.angle_alpha   90.00
_cell.angle_beta   90.00
_cell.angle_gamma   90.00
#
_symmetry.space_group_name_H-M   'P 1'
#
loop_
_entity.id
_entity.type
_entity.pdbx_description
1 polymer ?
#
loop_
_entity_poly.entity_id
_entity_poly.type
_entity_poly.pdbx_seq_one_letter_code
_entity_poly.pdbx_strand_id
1 'polypeptide(L)'
;MRLSQKWHVINQRSLLCGEDETADENPESQEMLEEQLVRMLTREVMDLITVCCVSKKGADHGTAPPTDGDDEEMMATEVAPSAMAELTDLGKCLMKHEDVCTALLITAFNSLAWKDTLSCQRTTTQLCWPLLKQVLSGTLLADAVTWLFTSVLKGLQTHGQHDGCMASLVHLAFQIYEALRPRYLEIRAVMEQIPDIQKDSLDQFDCKLLNPSLQKVADKRRKDQFKRLIAGCIGKPLGEQFRKEVHIKNLPSLFKKTKPMLETEVLDNEEGGLATIFEP
;
A
#
# COMPACT_ATOMS: atom_id res chain seq x y z
N MET A 1 6.64 21.62 5.23
CA MET A 1 8.13 21.61 5.18
C MET A 1 8.79 20.86 6.34
N ARG A 2 8.44 21.11 7.61
CA ARG A 2 9.10 20.47 8.77
C ARG A 2 9.05 18.93 8.77
N LEU A 3 7.88 18.34 8.53
CA LEU A 3 7.74 16.87 8.45
C LEU A 3 8.57 16.28 7.32
N SER A 4 8.55 16.89 6.12
CA SER A 4 9.34 16.44 4.97
C SER A 4 10.85 16.41 5.28
N GLN A 5 11.37 17.43 5.97
CA GLN A 5 12.78 17.47 6.39
C GLN A 5 13.10 16.36 7.40
N LYS A 6 12.26 16.19 8.43
CA LYS A 6 12.45 15.14 9.44
C LYS A 6 12.40 13.73 8.82
N TRP A 7 11.45 13.48 7.93
CA TRP A 7 11.36 12.22 7.20
C TRP A 7 12.51 11.99 6.23
N HIS A 8 13.06 13.04 5.63
CA HIS A 8 14.26 12.93 4.80
C HIS A 8 15.46 12.44 5.62
N VAL A 9 15.68 13.01 6.81
CA VAL A 9 16.73 12.57 7.74
C VAL A 9 16.54 11.12 8.15
N ILE A 10 15.33 10.73 8.57
CA ILE A 10 15.01 9.34 8.95
C ILE A 10 15.28 8.36 7.79
N ASN A 11 14.87 8.73 6.57
CA ASN A 11 15.05 7.87 5.40
C ASN A 11 16.53 7.73 4.97
N GLN A 12 17.34 8.78 5.16
CA GLN A 12 18.79 8.73 4.88
C GLN A 12 19.55 7.88 5.90
N ARG A 13 19.19 7.96 7.19
CA ARG A 13 19.82 7.15 8.25
C ARG A 13 19.68 5.65 7.98
N SER A 14 18.50 5.23 7.51
CA SER A 14 18.24 3.85 7.08
C SER A 14 19.16 3.36 5.95
N LEU A 15 19.89 4.23 5.24
CA LEU A 15 20.81 3.89 4.16
C LEU A 15 22.29 3.94 4.58
N LEU A 16 22.62 4.62 5.70
CA LEU A 16 23.98 4.96 6.11
C LEU A 16 24.47 4.21 7.36
N CYS A 17 23.68 3.27 7.88
CA CYS A 17 24.07 2.47 9.04
C CYS A 17 25.19 1.48 8.63
N GLY A 18 26.44 1.93 8.71
CA GLY A 18 27.60 1.14 8.27
C GLY A 18 28.97 1.63 8.74
N GLU A 19 29.23 2.93 8.88
CA GLU A 19 30.60 3.41 9.19
C GLU A 19 30.54 4.69 10.05
N ASP A 20 31.36 4.74 11.11
CA ASP A 20 31.54 5.80 12.10
C ASP A 20 30.62 5.82 13.34
N GLU A 21 30.91 4.95 14.32
CA GLU A 21 30.51 5.17 15.72
C GLU A 21 31.64 5.89 16.49
N THR A 22 31.41 7.17 16.81
CA THR A 22 32.12 7.86 17.90
C THR A 22 31.22 7.98 19.12
N ALA A 23 31.66 7.38 20.22
CA ALA A 23 31.50 7.77 21.64
C ALA A 23 30.26 8.59 22.06
N ASP A 24 29.04 8.14 21.74
CA ASP A 24 27.84 8.52 22.47
C ASP A 24 27.31 7.30 23.24
N GLU A 25 26.97 7.46 24.51
CA GLU A 25 26.32 6.40 25.28
C GLU A 25 24.85 6.34 24.86
N ASN A 26 24.52 5.36 24.01
CA ASN A 26 23.18 4.95 23.57
C ASN A 26 22.50 5.76 22.43
N PRO A 27 23.21 6.03 21.30
CA PRO A 27 22.67 6.77 20.15
C PRO A 27 21.44 6.08 19.54
N GLU A 28 21.39 4.75 19.51
CA GLU A 28 20.27 3.97 18.98
C GLU A 28 18.94 4.28 19.67
N SER A 29 18.95 4.41 21.00
CA SER A 29 17.73 4.71 21.77
C SER A 29 17.20 6.12 21.52
N GLN A 30 18.10 7.10 21.39
CA GLN A 30 17.75 8.48 21.13
C GLN A 30 17.20 8.63 19.70
N GLU A 31 17.82 7.97 18.73
CA GLU A 31 17.35 7.96 17.35
C GLU A 31 15.97 7.31 17.22
N MET A 32 15.76 6.17 17.88
CA MET A 32 14.46 5.49 17.90
C MET A 32 13.38 6.37 18.54
N LEU A 33 13.70 7.07 19.63
CA LEU A 33 12.80 8.03 20.27
C LEU A 33 12.43 9.17 19.32
N GLU A 34 13.41 9.79 18.67
CA GLU A 34 13.19 10.87 17.70
C GLU A 34 12.30 10.40 16.53
N GLU A 35 12.58 9.21 16.00
CA GLU A 35 11.80 8.64 14.91
C GLU A 35 10.35 8.40 15.33
N GLN A 36 10.13 7.87 16.54
CA GLN A 36 8.80 7.63 17.06
C GLN A 36 8.03 8.94 17.30
N LEU A 37 8.69 9.99 17.80
CA LEU A 37 8.08 11.31 17.95
C LEU A 37 7.66 11.88 16.59
N VAL A 38 8.48 11.70 15.54
CA VAL A 38 8.12 12.13 14.18
C VAL A 38 6.94 11.35 13.63
N ARG A 39 6.85 10.04 13.87
CA ARG A 39 5.68 9.22 13.49
C ARG A 39 4.41 9.70 14.19
N MET A 40 4.46 9.95 15.50
CA MET A 40 3.31 10.46 16.24
C MET A 40 2.88 11.84 15.74
N LEU A 41 3.82 12.76 15.58
CA LEU A 41 3.53 14.09 15.05
C LEU A 41 2.94 14.03 13.63
N THR A 42 3.44 13.11 12.80
CA THR A 42 2.89 12.87 11.46
C THR A 42 1.42 12.47 11.55
N ARG A 43 1.09 11.51 12.41
CA ARG A 43 -0.29 11.03 12.59
C ARG A 43 -1.21 12.15 13.06
N GLU A 44 -0.79 12.95 14.03
CA GLU A 44 -1.58 14.09 14.54
C GLU A 44 -1.81 15.15 13.46
N VAL A 45 -0.77 15.51 12.69
CA VAL A 45 -0.92 16.46 11.58
C VAL A 45 -1.87 15.93 10.51
N MET A 46 -1.75 14.65 10.14
CA MET A 46 -2.62 14.06 9.13
C MET A 46 -4.07 13.91 9.63
N ASP A 47 -4.27 13.60 10.92
CA ASP A 47 -5.60 13.56 11.53
C ASP A 47 -6.25 14.95 11.55
N LEU A 48 -5.50 15.97 12.00
CA LEU A 48 -5.94 17.37 11.98
C LEU A 48 -6.38 17.80 10.58
N ILE A 49 -5.56 17.55 9.55
CA ILE A 49 -5.92 17.89 8.16
C ILE A 49 -7.18 17.13 7.74
N THR A 50 -7.29 15.85 8.10
CA THR A 50 -8.43 15.02 7.76
C THR A 50 -9.72 15.56 8.37
N VAL A 51 -9.75 15.88 9.67
CA VAL A 51 -10.96 16.39 10.33
C VAL A 51 -11.31 17.81 9.87
N CYS A 52 -10.34 18.64 9.49
CA CYS A 52 -10.59 19.95 8.91
C CYS A 52 -11.23 19.85 7.51
N CYS A 53 -10.82 18.87 6.71
CA CYS A 53 -11.18 18.83 5.29
C CYS A 53 -12.31 17.86 4.97
N VAL A 54 -12.49 16.78 5.73
CA VAL A 54 -13.27 15.61 5.31
C VAL A 54 -14.27 15.19 6.38
N SER A 55 -15.50 14.94 5.96
CA SER A 55 -16.53 14.40 6.83
C SER A 55 -16.33 12.90 6.99
N LYS A 56 -16.18 12.42 8.23
CA LYS A 56 -16.40 11.00 8.50
C LYS A 56 -17.90 10.77 8.41
N LYS A 57 -18.35 10.05 7.38
CA LYS A 57 -19.74 9.56 7.32
C LYS A 57 -19.87 8.41 8.31
N GLY A 58 -19.91 8.73 9.60
CA GLY A 58 -20.32 7.84 10.68
C GLY A 58 -21.82 7.92 10.82
N ALA A 59 -22.47 6.78 11.05
CA ALA A 59 -23.90 6.62 11.28
C ALA A 59 -24.55 7.86 11.92
N ASP A 60 -25.54 8.43 11.23
CA ASP A 60 -26.47 9.35 11.85
C ASP A 60 -26.90 8.75 13.18
N HIS A 61 -26.67 9.48 14.28
CA HIS A 61 -27.34 9.24 15.55
C HIS A 61 -28.82 9.66 15.41
N GLY A 62 -29.53 9.02 14.48
CA GLY A 62 -30.96 9.04 14.37
C GLY A 62 -31.52 8.05 15.39
N THR A 63 -32.03 8.60 16.49
CA THR A 63 -32.86 7.95 17.50
C THR A 63 -33.66 6.75 16.98
N ALA A 64 -33.25 5.54 17.36
CA ALA A 64 -34.09 4.34 17.32
C ALA A 64 -34.18 3.78 18.75
N PRO A 65 -35.37 3.34 19.21
CA PRO A 65 -35.60 2.91 20.59
C PRO A 65 -34.90 1.55 20.86
N PRO A 66 -34.62 1.21 22.14
CA PRO A 66 -33.89 0.00 22.47
C PRO A 66 -34.80 -1.22 22.25
N THR A 67 -34.35 -2.16 21.43
CA THR A 67 -34.89 -3.52 21.40
C THR A 67 -33.84 -4.45 21.99
N ASP A 68 -34.15 -5.00 23.16
CA ASP A 68 -33.48 -6.13 23.80
C ASP A 68 -33.37 -7.34 22.86
N GLY A 69 -32.23 -8.04 22.90
CA GLY A 69 -32.11 -9.38 22.30
C GLY A 69 -30.69 -9.76 21.87
N ASP A 70 -29.93 -10.29 22.83
CA ASP A 70 -28.98 -11.43 22.79
C ASP A 70 -28.09 -11.75 21.57
N ASP A 71 -26.82 -12.00 21.91
CA ASP A 71 -25.78 -12.83 21.27
C ASP A 71 -25.71 -13.00 19.73
N GLU A 72 -24.60 -12.53 19.14
CA GLU A 72 -23.56 -13.42 18.60
C GLU A 72 -22.35 -12.61 18.10
N GLU A 73 -21.18 -12.94 18.63
CA GLU A 73 -19.88 -12.57 18.06
C GLU A 73 -19.75 -13.09 16.62
N MET A 74 -19.99 -12.22 15.64
CA MET A 74 -19.47 -12.43 14.29
C MET A 74 -18.75 -11.17 13.81
N MET A 75 -17.43 -11.21 13.85
CA MET A 75 -16.54 -10.31 13.11
C MET A 75 -16.72 -10.54 11.61
N ALA A 76 -17.83 -10.06 11.06
CA ALA A 76 -18.04 -9.97 9.63
C ALA A 76 -17.07 -8.91 9.09
N THR A 77 -16.01 -9.36 8.44
CA THR A 77 -15.05 -8.52 7.71
C THR A 77 -15.66 -8.08 6.37
N GLU A 78 -16.89 -7.57 6.41
CA GLU A 78 -17.57 -7.03 5.25
C GLU A 78 -17.15 -5.57 5.08
N VAL A 79 -16.18 -5.37 4.19
CA VAL A 79 -15.90 -4.06 3.62
C VAL A 79 -17.10 -3.69 2.74
N ALA A 80 -18.16 -3.18 3.38
CA ALA A 80 -19.17 -2.39 2.71
C ALA A 80 -18.45 -1.32 1.87
N PRO A 81 -18.96 -0.96 0.67
CA PRO A 81 -18.35 0.10 -0.12
C PRO A 81 -18.32 1.35 0.75
N SER A 82 -17.13 1.67 1.26
CA SER A 82 -16.87 2.85 2.06
C SER A 82 -17.56 3.99 1.35
N ALA A 83 -18.56 4.60 1.99
CA ALA A 83 -19.12 5.85 1.51
C ALA A 83 -17.92 6.74 1.16
N MET A 84 -17.83 7.14 -0.12
CA MET A 84 -16.69 7.94 -0.55
C MET A 84 -16.61 9.14 0.37
N ALA A 85 -15.46 9.32 1.01
CA ALA A 85 -15.25 10.47 1.86
C ALA A 85 -15.48 11.73 1.00
N GLU A 86 -16.14 12.74 1.56
CA GLU A 86 -16.43 14.00 0.87
C GLU A 86 -15.87 15.17 1.67
N LEU A 87 -15.54 16.25 0.96
CA LEU A 87 -15.07 17.46 1.62
C LEU A 87 -16.18 18.11 2.46
N THR A 88 -15.84 18.50 3.68
CA THR A 88 -16.67 19.38 4.52
C THR A 88 -16.81 20.76 3.86
N ASP A 89 -17.75 21.57 4.32
CA ASP A 89 -17.85 22.95 3.84
C ASP A 89 -16.62 23.79 4.21
N LEU A 90 -16.01 23.52 5.36
CA LEU A 90 -14.70 24.08 5.72
C LEU A 90 -13.62 23.61 4.72
N GLY A 91 -13.55 22.32 4.41
CA GLY A 91 -12.62 21.77 3.43
C GLY A 91 -12.77 22.42 2.06
N LYS A 92 -14.02 22.56 1.56
CA LYS A 92 -14.31 23.28 0.32
C LYS A 92 -13.87 24.74 0.40
N CYS A 93 -14.04 25.41 1.54
CA CYS A 93 -13.61 26.78 1.75
C CYS A 93 -12.08 26.92 1.72
N LEU A 94 -11.36 26.04 2.42
CA LEU A 94 -9.90 26.00 2.44
C LEU A 94 -9.32 25.79 1.03
N MET A 95 -9.93 24.90 0.25
CA MET A 95 -9.50 24.58 -1.11
C MET A 95 -9.70 25.72 -2.13
N LYS A 96 -10.42 26.80 -1.77
CA LYS A 96 -10.53 28.02 -2.60
C LYS A 96 -9.29 28.91 -2.49
N HIS A 97 -8.49 28.76 -1.44
CA HIS A 97 -7.26 29.52 -1.26
C HIS A 97 -6.08 28.76 -1.87
N GLU A 98 -5.41 29.34 -2.85
CA GLU A 98 -4.36 28.69 -3.64
C GLU A 98 -3.21 28.16 -2.78
N ASP A 99 -2.69 28.97 -1.85
CA ASP A 99 -1.60 28.58 -0.95
C ASP A 99 -1.98 27.39 -0.06
N VAL A 100 -3.21 27.41 0.47
CA VAL A 100 -3.73 26.36 1.37
C VAL A 100 -3.98 25.08 0.58
N CYS A 101 -4.64 25.18 -0.57
CA CYS A 101 -4.88 24.08 -1.49
C CYS A 101 -3.58 23.38 -1.89
N THR A 102 -2.58 24.18 -2.30
CA THR A 102 -1.25 23.68 -2.67
C THR A 102 -0.58 22.99 -1.49
N ALA A 103 -0.58 23.61 -0.30
CA ALA A 103 -0.01 23.01 0.90
C ALA A 103 -0.70 21.70 1.31
N LEU A 104 -2.03 21.63 1.22
CA LEU A 104 -2.82 20.45 1.54
C LEU A 104 -2.53 19.29 0.58
N LEU A 105 -2.57 19.54 -0.73
CA LEU A 105 -2.26 18.53 -1.75
C LEU A 105 -0.82 18.03 -1.61
N ILE A 106 0.15 18.96 -1.50
CA ILE A 106 1.55 18.58 -1.37
C ILE A 106 1.79 17.76 -0.11
N THR A 107 1.16 18.12 1.01
CA THR A 107 1.33 17.42 2.29
C THR A 107 0.71 16.02 2.24
N ALA A 108 -0.54 15.91 1.77
CA ALA A 108 -1.27 14.64 1.72
C ALA A 108 -0.63 13.62 0.76
N PHE A 109 -0.14 14.07 -0.40
CA PHE A 109 0.49 13.17 -1.36
C PHE A 109 1.95 12.82 -0.99
N ASN A 110 2.71 13.75 -0.39
CA ASN A 110 4.05 13.42 0.13
C ASN A 110 4.00 12.43 1.29
N SER A 111 2.95 12.48 2.13
CA SER A 111 2.85 11.60 3.29
C SER A 111 2.73 10.11 2.91
N LEU A 112 2.36 9.82 1.66
CA LEU A 112 2.30 8.45 1.15
C LEU A 112 3.68 7.78 1.06
N ALA A 113 4.76 8.57 0.98
CA ALA A 113 6.14 8.05 0.90
C ALA A 113 6.87 8.06 2.25
N TRP A 114 6.22 8.51 3.33
CA TRP A 114 6.79 8.50 4.67
C TRP A 114 6.64 7.11 5.28
N LYS A 115 7.67 6.57 5.97
CA LYS A 115 7.68 5.21 6.54
C LYS A 115 6.79 5.07 7.79
N ASP A 116 5.52 5.47 7.68
CA ASP A 116 4.44 5.25 8.63
C ASP A 116 3.20 4.70 7.92
N THR A 117 3.10 3.36 7.87
CA THR A 117 2.05 2.61 7.16
C THR A 117 0.63 3.02 7.58
N LEU A 118 0.42 3.32 8.86
CA LEU A 118 -0.90 3.71 9.37
C LEU A 118 -1.34 5.06 8.77
N SER A 119 -0.45 6.06 8.78
CA SER A 119 -0.72 7.37 8.17
C SER A 119 -0.95 7.25 6.67
N CYS A 120 -0.15 6.43 5.97
CA CYS A 120 -0.33 6.18 4.54
C CYS A 120 -1.74 5.63 4.23
N GLN A 121 -2.17 4.57 4.91
CA GLN A 121 -3.49 3.98 4.68
C GLN A 121 -4.63 4.96 4.96
N ARG A 122 -4.60 5.65 6.11
CA ARG A 122 -5.63 6.62 6.50
C ARG A 122 -5.71 7.79 5.53
N THR A 123 -4.58 8.37 5.17
CA THR A 123 -4.52 9.50 4.23
C THR A 123 -5.03 9.11 2.85
N THR A 124 -4.62 7.94 2.35
CA THR A 124 -5.06 7.43 1.05
C THR A 124 -6.57 7.26 0.98
N THR A 125 -7.16 6.66 2.02
CA THR A 125 -8.59 6.31 2.05
C THR A 125 -9.49 7.50 2.35
N GLN A 126 -9.04 8.44 3.19
CA GLN A 126 -9.90 9.51 3.70
C GLN A 126 -9.64 10.85 3.02
N LEU A 127 -8.41 11.15 2.61
CA LEU A 127 -8.00 12.52 2.32
C LEU A 127 -7.58 12.77 0.86
N CYS A 128 -6.75 11.90 0.27
CA CYS A 128 -6.14 12.17 -1.03
C CYS A 128 -7.17 12.39 -2.16
N TRP A 129 -8.16 11.50 -2.26
CA TRP A 129 -9.16 11.58 -3.33
C TRP A 129 -10.10 12.79 -3.20
N PRO A 130 -10.68 13.10 -2.02
CA PRO A 130 -11.51 14.30 -1.86
C PRO A 130 -10.78 15.60 -2.23
N LEU A 131 -9.52 15.74 -1.81
CA LEU A 131 -8.70 16.91 -2.16
C LEU A 131 -8.46 17.00 -3.67
N LEU A 132 -8.07 15.90 -4.31
CA LEU A 132 -7.81 15.90 -5.75
C LEU A 132 -9.10 16.17 -6.53
N LYS A 133 -10.21 15.52 -6.18
CA LYS A 133 -11.51 15.67 -6.83
C LYS A 133 -11.96 17.12 -6.89
N GLN A 134 -11.66 17.91 -5.84
CA GLN A 134 -12.00 19.33 -5.79
C GLN A 134 -11.25 20.18 -6.83
N VAL A 135 -10.01 19.82 -7.16
CA VAL A 135 -9.20 20.54 -8.15
C VAL A 135 -9.30 19.97 -9.56
N LEU A 136 -9.94 18.81 -9.74
CA LEU A 136 -10.18 18.23 -11.07
C LEU A 136 -11.05 19.12 -11.96
N SER A 137 -11.92 19.95 -11.41
CA SER A 137 -12.72 20.90 -12.23
C SER A 137 -11.87 22.00 -12.86
N GLY A 138 -10.70 22.28 -12.29
CA GLY A 138 -9.74 23.24 -12.81
C GLY A 138 -8.82 22.67 -13.89
N THR A 139 -7.82 23.48 -14.27
CA THR A 139 -6.69 23.06 -15.10
C THR A 139 -5.50 22.80 -14.18
N LEU A 140 -4.96 21.59 -14.23
CA LEU A 140 -3.74 21.22 -13.51
C LEU A 140 -2.55 21.41 -14.43
N LEU A 141 -1.43 21.87 -13.87
CA LEU A 141 -0.16 21.88 -14.58
C LEU A 141 0.29 20.43 -14.86
N ALA A 142 0.86 20.18 -16.04
CA ALA A 142 1.36 18.86 -16.43
C ALA A 142 2.33 18.27 -15.39
N ASP A 143 3.25 19.09 -14.87
CA ASP A 143 4.20 18.68 -13.83
C ASP A 143 3.50 18.28 -12.53
N ALA A 144 2.42 18.97 -12.15
CA ALA A 144 1.63 18.63 -10.97
C ALA A 144 0.91 17.29 -11.14
N VAL A 145 0.38 17.02 -12.34
CA VAL A 145 -0.25 15.73 -12.68
C VAL A 145 0.73 14.58 -12.58
N THR A 146 1.92 14.73 -13.19
CA THR A 146 3.02 13.77 -13.08
C THR A 146 3.40 13.55 -11.62
N TRP A 147 3.64 14.63 -10.87
CA TRP A 147 4.06 14.57 -9.49
C TRP A 147 3.04 13.87 -8.57
N LEU A 148 1.75 14.17 -8.72
CA LEU A 148 0.66 13.54 -7.95
C LEU A 148 0.64 12.02 -8.19
N PHE A 149 0.68 11.61 -9.45
CA PHE A 149 0.60 10.20 -9.79
C PHE A 149 1.86 9.44 -9.34
N THR A 150 3.05 10.02 -9.57
CA THR A 150 4.32 9.48 -9.06
C THR A 150 4.34 9.37 -7.54
N SER A 151 3.72 10.31 -6.81
CA SER A 151 3.67 10.26 -5.33
C SER A 151 2.87 9.05 -4.84
N VAL A 152 1.77 8.69 -5.50
CA VAL A 152 1.01 7.47 -5.18
C VAL A 152 1.80 6.20 -5.51
N LEU A 153 2.50 6.18 -6.65
CA LEU A 153 3.36 5.04 -7.01
C LEU A 153 4.54 4.87 -6.04
N LYS A 154 5.14 5.96 -5.56
CA LYS A 154 6.16 5.93 -4.49
C LYS A 154 5.60 5.38 -3.17
N GLY A 155 4.35 5.72 -2.85
CA GLY A 155 3.66 5.11 -1.71
C GLY A 155 3.46 3.60 -1.88
N LEU A 156 3.13 3.14 -3.08
CA LEU A 156 3.06 1.70 -3.39
C LEU A 156 4.42 1.02 -3.26
N GLN A 157 5.50 1.67 -3.67
CA GLN A 157 6.85 1.14 -3.49
C GLN A 157 7.24 1.02 -2.01
N THR A 158 6.83 2.00 -1.21
CA THR A 158 7.17 2.08 0.22
C THR A 158 6.33 1.12 1.07
N HIS A 159 5.03 1.01 0.81
CA HIS A 159 4.07 0.30 1.67
C HIS A 159 3.37 -0.89 1.00
N GLY A 160 3.65 -1.18 -0.27
CA GLY A 160 2.94 -2.19 -1.06
C GLY A 160 2.97 -3.61 -0.50
N GLN A 161 3.92 -3.90 0.40
CA GLN A 161 3.99 -5.17 1.12
C GLN A 161 2.84 -5.37 2.13
N HIS A 162 2.15 -4.30 2.50
CA HIS A 162 1.01 -4.34 3.43
C HIS A 162 -0.30 -4.31 2.66
N ASP A 163 -1.12 -5.36 2.81
CA ASP A 163 -2.37 -5.52 2.04
C ASP A 163 -3.32 -4.32 2.13
N GLY A 164 -3.50 -3.74 3.31
CA GLY A 164 -4.35 -2.57 3.53
C GLY A 164 -3.88 -1.33 2.76
N CYS A 165 -2.57 -1.06 2.75
CA CYS A 165 -1.99 0.02 1.97
C CYS A 165 -2.04 -0.29 0.48
N MET A 166 -1.64 -1.50 0.06
CA MET A 166 -1.69 -1.91 -1.34
C MET A 166 -3.11 -1.75 -1.92
N ALA A 167 -4.13 -2.28 -1.24
CA ALA A 167 -5.51 -2.21 -1.73
C ALA A 167 -6.02 -0.77 -1.87
N SER A 168 -5.67 0.08 -0.89
CA SER A 168 -6.07 1.50 -0.84
C SER A 168 -5.31 2.34 -1.88
N LEU A 169 -4.00 2.16 -2.00
CA LEU A 169 -3.17 2.91 -2.95
C LEU A 169 -3.42 2.47 -4.40
N VAL A 170 -3.64 1.17 -4.66
CA VAL A 170 -4.08 0.70 -5.98
C VAL A 170 -5.45 1.31 -6.33
N HIS A 171 -6.35 1.45 -5.35
CA HIS A 171 -7.62 2.13 -5.58
C HIS A 171 -7.43 3.60 -5.96
N LEU A 172 -6.65 4.34 -5.16
CA LEU A 172 -6.37 5.75 -5.43
C LEU A 172 -5.68 5.93 -6.78
N ALA A 173 -4.65 5.13 -7.08
CA ALA A 173 -3.96 5.17 -8.36
C ALA A 173 -4.92 4.92 -9.54
N PHE A 174 -5.83 3.96 -9.41
CA PHE A 174 -6.85 3.68 -10.42
C PHE A 174 -7.80 4.87 -10.60
N GLN A 175 -8.31 5.47 -9.52
CA GLN A 175 -9.18 6.66 -9.61
C GLN A 175 -8.48 7.84 -10.28
N ILE A 176 -7.22 8.08 -9.94
CA ILE A 176 -6.39 9.14 -10.55
C ILE A 176 -6.19 8.85 -12.03
N TYR A 177 -5.87 7.60 -12.38
CA TYR A 177 -5.67 7.20 -13.76
C TYR A 177 -6.94 7.41 -14.59
N GLU A 178 -8.08 6.91 -14.13
CA GLU A 178 -9.36 7.06 -14.85
C GLU A 178 -9.75 8.53 -15.01
N ALA A 179 -9.51 9.38 -13.99
CA ALA A 179 -9.91 10.77 -14.02
C ALA A 179 -8.98 11.69 -14.83
N LEU A 180 -7.67 11.44 -14.80
CA LEU A 180 -6.67 12.31 -15.42
C LEU A 180 -6.23 11.84 -16.81
N ARG A 181 -6.20 10.53 -17.07
CA ARG A 181 -5.71 9.97 -18.34
C ARG A 181 -6.42 10.52 -19.59
N PRO A 182 -7.75 10.78 -19.58
CA PRO A 182 -8.44 11.38 -20.73
C PRO A 182 -8.03 12.83 -21.03
N ARG A 183 -7.41 13.51 -20.07
CA ARG A 183 -7.07 14.94 -20.14
C ARG A 183 -5.57 15.21 -20.24
N TYR A 184 -4.75 14.31 -19.71
CA TYR A 184 -3.31 14.48 -19.58
C TYR A 184 -2.58 13.23 -20.11
N LEU A 185 -1.73 13.43 -21.12
CA LEU A 185 -0.95 12.35 -21.73
C LEU A 185 0.22 11.93 -20.84
N GLU A 186 0.66 12.82 -19.95
CA GLU A 186 1.77 12.66 -19.02
C GLU A 186 1.55 11.49 -18.05
N ILE A 187 0.29 11.19 -17.71
CA ILE A 187 -0.07 10.01 -16.91
C ILE A 187 0.46 8.72 -17.55
N ARG A 188 0.37 8.61 -18.88
CA ARG A 188 0.90 7.47 -19.61
C ARG A 188 2.43 7.45 -19.59
N ALA A 189 3.07 8.60 -19.73
CA ALA A 189 4.53 8.70 -19.66
C ALA A 189 5.08 8.22 -18.30
N VAL A 190 4.33 8.43 -17.21
CA VAL A 190 4.67 7.86 -15.89
C VAL A 190 4.44 6.34 -15.85
N MET A 191 3.33 5.84 -16.41
CA MET A 191 3.08 4.38 -16.47
C MET A 191 4.17 3.63 -17.23
N GLU A 192 4.66 4.19 -18.34
CA GLU A 192 5.70 3.56 -19.16
C GLU A 192 7.07 3.47 -18.45
N GLN A 193 7.26 4.18 -17.32
CA GLN A 193 8.45 4.09 -16.47
C GLN A 193 8.34 2.99 -15.40
N ILE A 194 7.18 2.34 -15.26
CA ILE A 194 6.98 1.26 -14.30
C ILE A 194 7.78 0.03 -14.74
N PRO A 195 8.58 -0.59 -13.86
CA PRO A 195 9.30 -1.82 -14.18
C PRO A 195 8.37 -2.95 -14.66
N ASP A 196 8.83 -3.72 -15.64
CA ASP A 196 8.14 -4.90 -16.19
C ASP A 196 6.74 -4.64 -16.79
N ILE A 197 6.43 -3.39 -17.16
CA ILE A 197 5.13 -3.07 -17.76
C ILE A 197 5.03 -3.60 -19.19
N GLN A 198 3.93 -4.31 -19.47
CA GLN A 198 3.61 -4.82 -20.80
C GLN A 198 2.91 -3.73 -21.62
N LYS A 199 3.61 -3.14 -22.61
CA LYS A 199 3.10 -2.01 -23.42
C LYS A 199 1.79 -2.34 -24.15
N ASP A 200 1.68 -3.52 -24.74
CA ASP A 200 0.44 -3.95 -25.42
C ASP A 200 -0.76 -4.04 -24.46
N SER A 201 -0.52 -4.46 -23.22
CA SER A 201 -1.58 -4.51 -22.19
C SER A 201 -1.99 -3.11 -21.73
N LEU A 202 -1.04 -2.18 -21.64
CA LEU A 202 -1.30 -0.77 -21.36
C LEU A 202 -2.11 -0.12 -22.49
N ASP A 203 -1.75 -0.38 -23.75
CA ASP A 203 -2.47 0.11 -24.92
C ASP A 203 -3.92 -0.38 -24.97
N GLN A 204 -4.13 -1.66 -24.72
CA GLN A 204 -5.48 -2.23 -24.67
C GLN A 204 -6.30 -1.65 -23.51
N PHE A 205 -5.67 -1.36 -22.38
CA PHE A 205 -6.33 -0.74 -21.24
C PHE A 205 -6.72 0.71 -21.55
N ASP A 206 -5.80 1.49 -22.11
CA ASP A 206 -6.04 2.87 -22.56
C ASP A 206 -7.15 2.96 -23.59
N CYS A 207 -7.10 2.13 -24.64
CA CYS A 207 -8.12 2.12 -25.68
C CYS A 207 -9.53 1.86 -25.12
N LYS A 208 -9.66 0.98 -24.12
CA LYS A 208 -10.95 0.72 -23.46
C LYS A 208 -11.37 1.86 -22.53
N LEU A 209 -10.41 2.48 -21.84
CA LEU A 209 -10.68 3.59 -20.94
C LEU A 209 -11.15 4.84 -21.70
N LEU A 210 -10.47 5.18 -22.80
CA LEU A 210 -10.74 6.38 -23.60
C LEU A 210 -11.97 6.26 -24.50
N ASN A 211 -12.46 5.04 -24.75
CA ASN A 211 -13.68 4.79 -25.53
C ASN A 211 -14.80 4.28 -24.63
N PRO A 212 -15.74 5.14 -24.19
CA PRO A 212 -16.87 4.73 -23.34
C PRO A 212 -17.70 3.60 -23.94
N SER A 213 -17.79 3.51 -25.27
CA SER A 213 -18.48 2.44 -26.00
C SER A 213 -17.87 1.04 -25.80
N LEU A 214 -16.59 0.96 -25.41
CA LEU A 214 -15.87 -0.29 -25.14
C LEU A 214 -15.90 -0.68 -23.67
N GLN A 215 -16.42 0.18 -22.78
CA GLN A 215 -16.51 -0.07 -21.34
C GLN A 215 -17.70 -0.98 -21.01
N LYS A 216 -17.57 -2.28 -21.32
CA LYS A 216 -18.55 -3.32 -20.96
C LYS A 216 -18.15 -4.14 -19.73
N VAL A 217 -16.99 -3.84 -19.14
CA VAL A 217 -16.36 -4.65 -18.09
C VAL A 217 -16.65 -4.03 -16.71
N ALA A 218 -17.07 -4.88 -15.76
CA ALA A 218 -17.29 -4.48 -14.38
C ALA A 218 -16.04 -3.83 -13.74
N ASP A 219 -16.24 -2.80 -12.92
CA ASP A 219 -15.19 -1.97 -12.30
C ASP A 219 -14.16 -2.79 -11.53
N LYS A 220 -14.61 -3.82 -10.81
CA LYS A 220 -13.73 -4.75 -10.08
C LYS A 220 -12.68 -5.36 -11.02
N ARG A 221 -13.10 -5.82 -12.19
CA ARG A 221 -12.21 -6.46 -13.17
C ARG A 221 -11.28 -5.44 -13.84
N ARG A 222 -11.71 -4.18 -14.01
CA ARG A 222 -10.83 -3.09 -14.49
C ARG A 222 -9.74 -2.78 -13.48
N LYS A 223 -10.09 -2.66 -12.20
CA LYS A 223 -9.12 -2.43 -11.11
C LYS A 223 -8.09 -3.56 -11.01
N ASP A 224 -8.52 -4.83 -11.14
CA ASP A 224 -7.61 -5.98 -11.14
C ASP A 224 -6.66 -5.98 -12.34
N GLN A 225 -7.16 -5.60 -13.53
CA GLN A 225 -6.31 -5.44 -14.71
C GLN A 225 -5.30 -4.30 -14.52
N PHE A 226 -5.74 -3.16 -13.98
CA PHE A 226 -4.88 -2.02 -13.68
C PHE A 226 -3.80 -2.38 -12.65
N LYS A 227 -4.16 -3.13 -11.58
CA LYS A 227 -3.20 -3.61 -10.58
C LYS A 227 -2.04 -4.39 -11.21
N ARG A 228 -2.30 -5.19 -12.26
CA ARG A 228 -1.25 -5.92 -12.98
C ARG A 228 -0.32 -4.99 -13.75
N LEU A 229 -0.84 -3.91 -14.33
CA LEU A 229 -0.03 -2.92 -15.06
C LEU A 229 0.97 -2.21 -14.13
N ILE A 230 0.58 -1.95 -12.89
CA ILE A 230 1.42 -1.25 -11.91
C ILE A 230 2.17 -2.18 -10.95
N ALA A 231 2.19 -3.49 -11.22
CA ALA A 231 2.74 -4.50 -10.31
C ALA A 231 4.24 -4.28 -10.01
N GLY A 232 5.00 -3.75 -10.97
CA GLY A 232 6.42 -3.41 -10.79
C GLY A 232 6.69 -2.30 -9.76
N CYS A 233 5.67 -1.54 -9.35
CA CYS A 233 5.78 -0.54 -8.28
C CYS A 233 5.31 -1.06 -6.91
N ILE A 234 4.75 -2.26 -6.82
CA ILE A 234 4.25 -2.78 -5.54
C ILE A 234 5.45 -3.27 -4.72
N GLY A 235 5.71 -2.60 -3.59
CA GLY A 235 6.77 -3.00 -2.66
C GLY A 235 6.63 -4.45 -2.23
N LYS A 236 7.73 -5.19 -2.23
CA LYS A 236 7.78 -6.61 -1.83
C LYS A 236 8.39 -6.74 -0.43
N PRO A 237 7.97 -7.73 0.39
CA PRO A 237 8.63 -8.04 1.64
C PRO A 237 10.12 -8.32 1.45
N LEU A 238 10.93 -7.95 2.45
CA LEU A 238 12.39 -8.12 2.39
C LEU A 238 12.81 -9.57 2.09
N GLY A 239 12.08 -10.55 2.63
CA GLY A 239 12.32 -11.97 2.39
C GLY A 239 12.05 -12.45 0.95
N GLU A 240 11.26 -11.71 0.16
CA GLU A 240 11.08 -11.98 -1.27
C GLU A 240 12.11 -11.23 -2.13
N GLN A 241 12.56 -10.06 -1.68
CA GLN A 241 13.62 -9.30 -2.36
C GLN A 241 14.96 -10.04 -2.36
N PHE A 242 15.26 -10.80 -1.30
CA PHE A 242 16.47 -11.61 -1.17
C PHE A 242 16.27 -13.10 -1.43
N ARG A 243 15.07 -13.53 -1.84
CA ARG A 243 14.90 -14.90 -2.35
C ARG A 243 15.68 -14.99 -3.65
N LYS A 244 16.83 -15.66 -3.61
CA LYS A 244 17.49 -16.15 -4.81
C LYS A 244 16.47 -17.01 -5.56
N GLU A 245 16.03 -16.57 -6.74
CA GLU A 245 15.21 -17.41 -7.62
C GLU A 245 16.04 -18.62 -8.06
N VAL A 246 16.00 -19.70 -7.28
CA VAL A 246 16.64 -20.95 -7.64
C VAL A 246 15.66 -21.73 -8.51
N HIS A 247 15.73 -21.53 -9.82
CA HIS A 247 15.12 -22.43 -10.80
C HIS A 247 15.89 -23.77 -10.80
N ILE A 248 15.72 -24.61 -9.77
CA ILE A 248 16.34 -25.94 -9.78
C ILE A 248 15.45 -26.87 -10.60
N LYS A 249 15.66 -26.87 -11.92
CA LYS A 249 14.90 -27.72 -12.85
C LYS A 249 15.17 -29.23 -12.68
N ASN A 250 16.15 -29.63 -11.87
CA ASN A 250 16.47 -31.04 -11.61
C ASN A 250 17.13 -31.21 -10.22
N LEU A 251 16.36 -31.12 -9.11
CA LEU A 251 16.86 -31.67 -7.86
C LEU A 251 16.67 -33.19 -7.89
N PRO A 252 17.74 -34.01 -7.78
CA PRO A 252 17.59 -35.42 -7.52
C PRO A 252 16.90 -35.62 -6.17
N SER A 253 15.90 -36.52 -6.12
CA SER A 253 15.15 -36.82 -4.89
C SER A 253 16.09 -37.26 -3.77
N LEU A 254 16.12 -36.52 -2.66
CA LEU A 254 16.91 -36.87 -1.46
C LEU A 254 16.41 -38.14 -0.77
N PHE A 255 15.19 -38.56 -1.08
CA PHE A 255 14.59 -39.78 -0.55
C PHE A 255 14.49 -40.81 -1.66
N LYS A 256 15.07 -41.99 -1.45
CA LYS A 256 14.76 -43.17 -2.27
C LYS A 256 13.27 -43.47 -2.06
N LYS A 257 12.50 -43.54 -3.14
CA LYS A 257 11.16 -44.13 -3.09
C LYS A 257 11.34 -45.60 -2.73
N THR A 258 11.10 -45.95 -1.47
CA THR A 258 11.01 -47.34 -1.05
C THR A 258 9.86 -47.97 -1.82
N LYS A 259 10.17 -48.95 -2.67
CA LYS A 259 9.14 -49.78 -3.32
C LYS A 259 8.33 -50.45 -2.20
N PRO A 260 6.99 -50.56 -2.32
CA PRO A 260 6.23 -51.45 -1.43
C PRO A 260 6.68 -52.87 -1.75
N MET A 261 7.35 -53.53 -0.82
CA MET A 261 7.67 -54.95 -0.95
C MET A 261 6.48 -55.73 -0.40
N LEU A 262 5.85 -56.48 -1.30
CA LEU A 262 4.86 -57.49 -0.97
C LEU A 262 5.48 -58.56 -0.07
N GLU A 263 4.66 -59.06 0.85
CA GLU A 263 4.94 -60.05 1.89
C GLU A 263 5.65 -61.31 1.38
N THR A 264 6.63 -61.80 2.13
CA THR A 264 6.84 -63.24 2.35
C THR A 264 7.53 -63.43 3.71
N GLU A 265 7.01 -64.39 4.46
CA GLU A 265 7.36 -64.74 5.83
C GLU A 265 8.73 -65.43 6.01
N VAL A 266 9.09 -65.48 7.31
CA VAL A 266 9.87 -66.47 8.08
C VAL A 266 11.41 -66.39 8.24
N LEU A 267 11.78 -66.36 9.53
CA LEU A 267 12.93 -66.91 10.28
C LEU A 267 14.15 -66.02 10.62
N ASP A 268 14.25 -65.80 11.94
CA ASP A 268 15.42 -65.83 12.84
C ASP A 268 16.76 -65.24 12.36
N ASN A 269 17.25 -64.20 13.05
CA ASN A 269 18.14 -64.37 14.21
C ASN A 269 18.78 -63.01 14.61
N GLU A 270 19.01 -62.85 15.90
CA GLU A 270 19.97 -61.93 16.56
C GLU A 270 19.71 -60.41 16.56
N GLU A 271 19.10 -59.99 17.69
CA GLU A 271 19.70 -59.07 18.67
C GLU A 271 20.40 -57.79 18.16
N GLY A 272 19.74 -56.65 18.38
CA GLY A 272 20.39 -55.33 18.23
C GLY A 272 19.45 -54.16 17.94
N GLY A 273 18.23 -54.16 18.50
CA GLY A 273 17.31 -53.04 18.34
C GLY A 273 17.72 -51.85 19.19
N LEU A 274 18.05 -50.72 18.53
CA LEU A 274 17.95 -49.27 18.85
C LEU A 274 17.78 -48.73 20.29
N ALA A 275 17.92 -49.55 21.33
CA ALA A 275 17.72 -49.20 22.73
C ALA A 275 18.98 -48.64 23.40
N THR A 276 20.11 -48.54 22.70
CA THR A 276 21.39 -48.02 23.23
C THR A 276 21.71 -46.58 22.85
N ILE A 277 20.78 -45.85 22.22
CA ILE A 277 21.03 -44.45 21.78
C ILE A 277 20.59 -43.41 22.84
N PHE A 278 20.01 -43.83 23.97
CA PHE A 278 19.52 -42.93 25.03
C PHE A 278 19.89 -43.37 26.45
N GLU A 279 21.14 -43.75 26.69
CA GLU A 279 21.71 -43.76 28.05
C GLU A 279 22.73 -42.61 28.21
N PRO A 280 22.81 -42.01 29.42
CA PRO A 280 23.26 -40.63 29.64
C PRO A 280 24.75 -40.35 29.43
#